data_AF-A0A2X3BNU2-F1
#
_entry.id   AF-A0A2X3BNU2-F1
#
_cell.length_a   1.000
_cell.length_b   1.000
_cell.length_c   1.000
_cell.angle_alpha   90.00
_cell.angle_beta   90.00
_cell.angle_gamma   90.00
#
_symmetry.space_group_name_H-M   'P 1'
#
loop_
_entity.id
_entity.type
_entity.pdbx_description
1 polymer ?
#
loop_
_entity_poly.entity_id
_entity_poly.type
_entity_poly.pdbx_seq_one_letter_code
_entity_poly.pdbx_strand_id
1 'polypeptide(L)' 'MEVPDGVVVDSALQARLLSASGVHQALVVPEERSVYIKIDSKVTNRFEIEQLIKGV' A
#
# COMPACT_ATOMS: atom_id res chain seq x y z
N MET A 1 -7.56 1.52 1.95
CA MET A 1 -7.03 2.39 3.02
C MET A 1 -6.74 3.75 2.41
N GLU A 2 -7.03 4.82 3.15
CA GLU A 2 -6.77 6.18 2.69
C GLU A 2 -5.27 6.47 2.77
N VAL A 3 -4.74 7.15 1.76
CA VAL A 3 -3.34 7.54 1.69
C VAL A 3 -3.18 8.98 2.19
N PRO A 4 -2.26 9.25 3.14
CA PRO A 4 -2.08 10.59 3.70
C PRO A 4 -1.66 11.63 2.65
N ASP A 5 -2.04 12.89 2.90
CA ASP A 5 -1.61 14.04 2.11
C ASP A 5 -0.09 14.13 2.03
N GLY A 6 0.44 14.22 0.80
CA GLY A 6 1.87 14.27 0.52
C GLY A 6 2.47 12.96 -0.02
N VAL A 7 1.74 11.84 0.06
CA VAL A 7 2.14 10.60 -0.62
C VAL A 7 1.54 10.56 -2.03
N VAL A 8 2.40 10.31 -3.01
CA VAL A 8 2.01 10.17 -4.41
C VAL A 8 1.41 8.78 -4.63
N VAL A 9 0.14 8.75 -5.03
CA VAL A 9 -0.66 7.54 -5.24
C VAL A 9 -0.48 7.11 -6.71
N ASP A 10 0.69 6.56 -7.04
CA ASP A 10 1.08 6.20 -8.42
C ASP A 10 1.47 4.72 -8.59
N SER A 11 1.87 4.36 -9.81
CA SER A 11 2.35 3.02 -10.14
C SER A 11 3.65 2.65 -9.42
N ALA A 12 4.47 3.62 -8.98
CA ALA A 12 5.66 3.34 -8.17
C ALA A 12 5.29 2.91 -6.75
N LEU A 13 4.27 3.52 -6.14
CA LEU A 13 3.70 3.07 -4.88
C LEU A 13 3.14 1.64 -5.01
N GLN A 14 2.43 1.36 -6.10
CA GLN A 14 1.91 0.01 -6.37
C GLN A 14 3.04 -1.03 -6.45
N ALA A 15 4.12 -0.74 -7.19
CA ALA A 15 5.25 -1.64 -7.34
C ALA A 15 5.98 -1.89 -6.01
N ARG A 16 6.15 -0.85 -5.19
CA ARG A 16 6.72 -0.98 -3.83
C ARG A 16 5.86 -1.88 -2.94
N LEU A 17 4.55 -1.70 -2.96
CA LEU A 17 3.63 -2.54 -2.19
C LEU A 17 3.64 -3.99 -2.67
N LEU A 18 3.64 -4.23 -3.98
CA LEU A 18 3.75 -5.59 -4.53
C LEU A 18 5.09 -6.26 -4.22
N SER A 19 6.15 -5.47 -3.99
CA SER A 19 7.46 -5.98 -3.58
C SER A 19 7.55 -6.27 -2.08
N ALA A 20 6.55 -5.87 -1.29
CA ALA A 20 6.53 -6.10 0.15
C ALA A 20 6.09 -7.54 0.47
N SER A 21 6.80 -8.17 1.40
CA SER A 21 6.51 -9.52 1.86
C SER A 21 5.08 -9.64 2.38
N GLY A 22 4.36 -10.66 1.91
CA GLY A 22 2.97 -10.90 2.29
C GLY A 22 1.93 -10.14 1.47
N VAL A 23 2.32 -9.21 0.60
CA VAL A 23 1.38 -8.55 -0.32
C VAL A 23 1.15 -9.44 -1.53
N HIS A 24 -0.09 -9.88 -1.72
CA HIS A 24 -0.51 -10.68 -2.88
C HIS A 24 -1.02 -9.81 -4.02
N GLN A 25 -1.65 -8.69 -3.69
CA GLN A 25 -2.22 -7.78 -4.68
C GLN A 25 -2.24 -6.37 -4.11
N ALA A 26 -1.88 -5.37 -4.92
CA ALA A 26 -2.05 -3.96 -4.59
C ALA A 26 -2.73 -3.26 -5.77
N LEU A 27 -3.76 -2.48 -5.49
CA LEU A 27 -4.48 -1.65 -6.43
C LEU A 27 -4.47 -0.22 -5.88
N VAL A 28 -3.92 0.68 -6.67
CA VAL A 28 -3.78 2.09 -6.34
C VAL A 28 -4.89 2.85 -7.09
N VAL A 29 -5.71 3.61 -6.37
CA VAL A 29 -6.84 4.38 -6.92
C VAL A 29 -6.58 5.86 -6.66
N PRO A 30 -5.97 6.58 -7.62
CA PRO A 30 -5.60 7.99 -7.44
C PRO A 30 -6.81 8.90 -7.22
N GLU A 31 -7.94 8.61 -7.89
CA GLU A 31 -9.19 9.38 -7.80
C GLU A 31 -9.76 9.40 -6.37
N GLU A 32 -9.66 8.28 -5.66
CA GLU A 32 -10.09 8.14 -4.27
C GLU A 32 -8.95 8.36 -3.26
N ARG A 33 -7.74 8.64 -3.77
CA ARG A 33 -6.50 8.70 -2.98
C ARG A 33 -6.35 7.51 -2.03
N SER A 34 -6.75 6.34 -2.51
CA SER A 34 -6.93 5.14 -1.72
C SER A 34 -6.20 3.97 -2.34
N VAL A 35 -5.76 3.05 -1.50
CA VAL A 35 -5.09 1.82 -1.95
C VAL A 35 -5.82 0.61 -1.38
N TYR A 36 -6.10 -0.35 -2.26
CA TYR A 36 -6.70 -1.63 -1.93
C TYR A 36 -5.65 -2.73 -2.04
N ILE A 37 -5.43 -3.45 -0.95
CA ILE A 37 -4.30 -4.37 -0.85
C ILE A 37 -4.82 -5.68 -0.29
N LYS A 38 -4.45 -6.80 -0.93
CA LYS A 38 -4.64 -8.14 -0.38
C LYS A 38 -3.32 -8.57 0.25
N ILE A 39 -3.38 -8.85 1.54
CA ILE A 39 -2.24 -9.30 2.32
C ILE A 39 -2.49 -10.69 2.91
N ASP A 40 -1.42 -11.46 3.04
CA ASP A 40 -1.40 -12.61 3.94
C ASP A 40 -1.23 -12.10 5.37
N SER A 41 -2.30 -12.19 6.16
CA SER A 41 -2.34 -11.74 7.54
C SER A 41 -1.44 -12.54 8.49
N LYS A 42 -0.87 -13.66 8.05
CA LYS A 42 0.16 -14.41 8.80
C LYS A 42 1.56 -13.86 8.59
N VAL A 43 1.78 -13.10 7.52
CA VAL A 43 3.10 -12.60 7.11
C VAL A 43 3.23 -11.10 7.36
N THR A 44 2.17 -10.33 7.10
CA THR A 44 2.15 -8.88 7.31
C THR A 44 0.79 -8.42 7.85
N ASN A 45 0.67 -7.15 8.19
CA ASN A 45 -0.53 -6.56 8.76
C ASN A 45 -0.76 -5.14 8.23
N ARG A 46 -1.94 -4.60 8.52
CA ARG A 46 -2.33 -3.25 8.08
C ARG A 46 -1.35 -2.15 8.54
N PHE A 47 -0.76 -2.28 9.72
CA PHE A 47 0.14 -1.28 10.28
C PHE A 47 1.48 -1.23 9.52
N GLU A 48 2.08 -2.38 9.22
CA GLU A 48 3.31 -2.45 8.40
C GLU A 48 3.10 -1.85 7.01
N ILE A 49 1.95 -2.14 6.40
CA ILE A 49 1.57 -1.60 5.10
C ILE A 49 1.37 -0.08 5.16
N GLU A 50 0.76 0.44 6.24
CA GLU A 50 0.63 1.88 6.46
C GLU A 50 1.98 2.58 6.63
N GLN A 51 2.95 1.95 7.29
CA GLN A 51 4.32 2.48 7.39
C GLN A 51 5.00 2.52 6.02
N LEU A 52 4.90 1.43 5.24
CA LEU A 52 5.40 1.36 3.87
C LEU A 52 4.87 2.48 2.97
N ILE A 53 3.59 2.81 3.11
CA ILE A 53 2.93 3.86 2.32
C ILE A 53 3.37 5.25 2.78
N LYS A 54 3.57 5.46 4.08
CA LYS A 54 4.11 6.71 4.62
C LYS A 54 5.58 6.91 4.27
N GLY A 55 6.30 5.83 3.90
CA GLY A 55 7.73 5.87 3.58
C GLY A 55 8.61 6.16 4.81
N VAL A 56 8.13 5.78 6.00
CA VAL A 56 8.80 5.93 7.30
C VAL A 56 9.24 4.56 7.81
#